data_AF-A0A1T5F2T4-F1
#
_entry.id   AF-A0A1T5F2T4-F1
#
_cell.length_a   1.000
_cell.length_b   1.000
_cell.length_c   1.000
_cell.angle_alpha   90.00
_cell.angle_beta   90.00
_cell.angle_gamma   90.00
#
_symmetry.space_group_name_H-M   'P 1'
#
loop_
_entity.id
_entity.type
_entity.pdbx_description
1 polymer ?
#
loop_
_entity_poly.entity_id
_entity_poly.type
_entity_poly.pdbx_seq_one_letter_code
_entity_poly.pdbx_strand_id
1 'polypeptide(L)'
;MFQAALNLPLVFDNDKNYDFTVGVDYTSKNPRQPSGLAPQVGFVRYIVDNRYKDFLVSANVQTGYLFDFNKGIDNQFRVSPHLYVEYQGFFHCRVGYDYAMPLQKGYPFVSIGIGGLMMFRHFSIM
;
A
#
# COMPACT_ATOMS: atom_id res chain seq x y z
N MET A 1 15.74 2.90 5.67
CA MET A 1 14.56 3.75 5.42
C MET A 1 13.37 3.03 6.06
N PHE A 2 12.61 3.71 6.91
CA PHE A 2 11.39 3.17 7.49
C PHE A 2 10.19 3.60 6.63
N GLN A 3 9.24 2.69 6.42
CA GLN A 3 8.01 2.96 5.68
C GLN A 3 6.82 2.40 6.45
N ALA A 4 5.77 3.20 6.60
CA ALA A 4 4.51 2.80 7.20
C ALA A 4 3.37 3.30 6.32
N ALA A 5 2.38 2.45 6.07
CA ALA A 5 1.19 2.83 5.33
C ALA A 5 -0.07 2.46 6.09
N LEU A 6 -1.07 3.33 6.01
CA LEU A 6 -2.43 3.05 6.41
C LEU A 6 -3.30 3.11 5.15
N ASN A 7 -3.86 1.99 4.73
CA ASN A 7 -4.77 1.90 3.59
C ASN A 7 -6.08 1.27 4.07
N LEU A 8 -7.19 1.94 3.79
CA LEU A 8 -8.53 1.49 4.13
C LEU A 8 -9.28 1.14 2.84
N PRO A 9 -9.90 -0.03 2.74
CA PRO A 9 -10.80 -0.36 1.64
C PRO A 9 -12.07 0.51 1.70
N LEU A 10 -12.51 1.00 0.54
CA LEU A 10 -13.68 1.86 0.37
C LEU A 10 -14.96 1.09 0.00
N VAL A 11 -14.81 -0.02 -0.70
CA VAL A 11 -15.94 -0.84 -1.16
C VAL A 11 -15.88 -2.13 -0.36
N PHE A 12 -16.97 -2.46 0.33
CA PHE A 12 -17.13 -3.72 1.05
C PHE A 12 -18.13 -4.57 0.28
N ASP A 13 -17.75 -4.99 -0.91
CA ASP A 13 -18.51 -6.01 -1.63
C ASP A 13 -17.77 -7.33 -1.47
N ASN A 14 -18.20 -8.11 -0.49
CA ASN A 14 -17.58 -9.37 -0.11
C ASN A 14 -17.66 -10.43 -1.22
N ASP A 15 -18.52 -10.24 -2.22
CA ASP A 15 -18.62 -11.13 -3.38
C ASP A 15 -17.60 -10.76 -4.47
N LYS A 16 -17.00 -9.56 -4.38
CA LYS A 16 -15.97 -9.12 -5.33
C LYS A 16 -14.57 -9.44 -4.83
N ASN A 17 -13.77 -9.92 -5.77
CA ASN A 17 -12.34 -10.15 -5.58
C ASN A 17 -11.48 -8.92 -5.91
N TYR A 18 -12.04 -7.71 -5.77
CA TYR A 18 -11.30 -6.46 -5.89
C TYR A 18 -11.94 -5.39 -5.02
N ASP A 19 -11.13 -4.45 -4.55
CA ASP A 19 -11.57 -3.27 -3.81
C ASP A 19 -10.77 -2.03 -4.23
N PHE A 20 -11.32 -0.85 -3.92
CA PHE A 20 -10.58 0.41 -3.97
C PHE A 20 -10.12 0.79 -2.58
N THR A 21 -8.95 1.41 -2.46
CA THR A 21 -8.40 1.84 -1.17
C THR A 21 -8.12 3.33 -1.17
N VAL A 22 -8.26 3.96 -0.01
CA VAL A 22 -7.71 5.28 0.28
C VAL A 22 -6.80 5.18 1.48
N GLY A 23 -5.74 5.98 1.49
CA GLY A 23 -4.76 5.86 2.53
C GLY A 23 -3.70 6.94 2.51
N VAL A 24 -2.72 6.73 3.38
CA VAL A 24 -1.52 7.55 3.47
C VAL A 24 -0.32 6.63 3.65
N ASP A 25 0.73 6.88 2.88
CA ASP A 25 2.04 6.28 3.05
C ASP A 25 3.01 7.30 3.64
N TYR A 26 3.83 6.86 4.59
CA TYR A 26 4.87 7.65 5.22
C TYR A 26 6.20 6.94 5.04
N THR A 27 7.20 7.68 4.55
CA THR A 27 8.58 7.23 4.45
C THR A 27 9.49 8.19 5.20
N SER A 28 10.37 7.65 6.05
CA SER A 28 11.37 8.45 6.77
C SER A 28 12.32 9.13 5.79
N LYS A 29 12.82 10.31 6.15
CA LYS A 29 13.81 11.08 5.36
C LYS A 29 14.95 10.21 4.82
N ASN A 30 15.28 10.36 3.54
CA ASN A 30 16.30 9.58 2.85
C ASN A 30 17.01 10.46 1.81
N PRO A 31 18.33 10.73 1.95
CA PRO A 31 19.03 11.63 1.03
C PRO A 31 19.20 11.08 -0.39
N ARG A 32 18.90 9.79 -0.64
CA ARG A 32 19.12 9.12 -1.93
C ARG A 32 17.82 8.80 -2.67
N GLN A 33 16.68 8.93 -2.02
CA GLN A 33 15.38 8.52 -2.56
C GLN A 33 14.30 9.47 -2.07
N PRO A 34 13.32 9.79 -2.91
CA PRO A 34 12.18 10.59 -2.50
C PRO A 34 11.46 9.98 -1.31
N SER A 35 11.27 10.76 -0.26
CA SER A 35 10.63 10.27 0.96
C SER A 35 9.92 11.37 1.73
N GLY A 36 8.78 11.00 2.29
CA GLY A 36 7.90 11.88 3.03
C GLY A 36 6.51 11.29 3.16
N LEU A 37 5.49 12.14 3.07
CA LEU A 37 4.10 11.76 3.28
C LEU A 37 3.33 11.78 1.96
N ALA A 38 2.62 10.70 1.65
CA ALA A 38 1.90 10.52 0.40
C ALA A 38 0.45 10.08 0.66
N PRO A 39 -0.54 10.99 0.66
CA PRO A 39 -1.92 10.57 0.49
C PRO A 39 -2.06 9.82 -0.84
N GLN A 40 -2.77 8.71 -0.80
CA GLN A 40 -2.84 7.77 -1.91
C GLN A 40 -4.21 7.14 -2.05
N VAL A 41 -4.53 6.83 -3.30
CA VAL A 41 -5.65 5.98 -3.68
C VAL A 41 -5.10 4.73 -4.32
N GLY A 42 -5.85 3.64 -4.27
CA GLY A 42 -5.38 2.38 -4.79
C GLY A 42 -6.50 1.48 -5.29
N PHE A 43 -6.07 0.51 -6.07
CA PHE A 43 -6.85 -0.61 -6.52
C PHE A 43 -6.19 -1.89 -6.00
N VAL A 44 -7.02 -2.80 -5.48
CA VAL A 44 -6.61 -4.07 -4.91
C VAL A 44 -7.32 -5.17 -5.69
N ARG A 45 -6.56 -6.17 -6.15
CA ARG A 45 -7.10 -7.40 -6.74
C ARG A 45 -6.71 -8.57 -5.86
N TYR A 46 -7.70 -9.19 -5.24
CA TYR A 46 -7.49 -10.36 -4.40
C TYR A 46 -7.21 -11.59 -5.25
N ILE A 47 -6.08 -12.25 -4.95
CA ILE A 47 -5.65 -13.51 -5.58
C ILE A 47 -6.03 -14.68 -4.68
N VAL A 48 -5.76 -14.54 -3.38
CA VAL A 48 -6.18 -15.48 -2.35
C VAL A 48 -6.94 -14.70 -1.30
N ASP A 49 -8.26 -14.94 -1.24
CA ASP A 49 -9.14 -14.29 -0.29
C ASP A 49 -10.22 -15.29 0.13
N ASN A 50 -10.13 -15.78 1.37
CA ASN A 50 -11.00 -16.82 1.88
C ASN A 50 -11.12 -16.69 3.40
N ARG A 51 -12.36 -16.64 3.90
CA ARG A 51 -12.71 -16.55 5.33
C ARG A 51 -12.12 -17.66 6.22
N TYR A 52 -11.72 -18.79 5.66
CA TYR A 52 -11.14 -19.93 6.39
C TYR A 52 -9.61 -19.95 6.40
N LYS A 53 -8.96 -18.96 5.76
CA LYS A 53 -7.51 -18.85 5.71
C LYS A 53 -7.04 -17.74 6.65
N ASP A 54 -5.94 -18.00 7.35
CA ASP A 54 -5.28 -17.00 8.20
C ASP A 54 -4.42 -16.03 7.39
N PHE A 55 -4.51 -16.04 6.06
CA PHE A 55 -3.75 -15.14 5.20
C PHE A 55 -4.54 -14.71 3.96
N LEU A 56 -4.15 -13.55 3.44
CA LEU A 56 -4.68 -12.94 2.23
C LEU A 56 -3.52 -12.59 1.30
N VAL A 57 -3.73 -12.76 -0.01
CA VAL A 57 -2.77 -12.36 -1.04
C VAL A 57 -3.48 -11.50 -2.08
N SER A 58 -2.89 -10.37 -2.43
CA SER A 58 -3.42 -9.48 -3.46
C SER A 58 -2.32 -8.84 -4.31
N ALA A 59 -2.71 -8.47 -5.53
CA ALA A 59 -1.95 -7.58 -6.38
C ALA A 59 -2.58 -6.20 -6.34
N ASN A 60 -1.78 -5.20 -6.01
CA ASN A 60 -2.24 -3.86 -5.72
C ASN A 60 -1.53 -2.85 -6.63
N VAL A 61 -2.21 -1.76 -6.93
CA VAL A 61 -1.60 -0.55 -7.50
C VAL A 61 -2.04 0.62 -6.66
N GLN A 62 -1.09 1.36 -6.11
CA GLN A 62 -1.35 2.61 -5.39
C GLN A 62 -0.82 3.79 -6.19
N THR A 63 -1.52 4.91 -6.15
CA THR A 63 -1.04 6.17 -6.69
C THR A 63 -1.32 7.30 -5.71
N GLY A 64 -0.36 8.19 -5.55
CA GLY A 64 -0.44 9.28 -4.58
C GLY A 64 0.47 10.43 -4.93
N TYR A 65 0.29 11.53 -4.21
CA TYR A 65 1.15 12.70 -4.33
C TYR A 65 2.06 12.79 -3.11
N LEU A 66 3.37 12.67 -3.33
CA LEU A 66 4.39 12.69 -2.30
C LEU A 66 4.77 14.13 -1.95
N PHE A 67 4.55 14.50 -0.69
CA PHE A 67 5.16 15.66 -0.07
C PHE A 67 6.53 15.27 0.48
N ASP A 68 7.59 15.66 -0.22
CA ASP A 68 8.96 15.24 0.07
C ASP A 68 9.59 16.03 1.22
N PHE A 69 10.33 15.33 2.09
CA PHE A 69 11.00 15.92 3.26
C PHE A 69 12.50 16.20 3.04
N ASN A 70 13.03 15.82 1.88
CA ASN A 70 14.41 16.06 1.50
C ASN A 70 14.56 17.47 0.90
N LYS A 71 15.65 18.15 1.27
CA LYS A 71 15.97 19.43 0.65
C LYS A 71 16.50 19.17 -0.76
N GLY A 72 15.89 19.77 -1.78
CA GLY A 72 16.33 19.66 -3.17
C GLY A 72 15.72 18.48 -3.96
N ILE A 73 14.71 17.80 -3.41
CA ILE A 73 13.86 16.87 -4.17
C ILE A 73 12.46 17.50 -4.21
N ASP A 74 11.90 17.63 -5.41
CA ASP A 74 10.55 18.19 -5.58
C ASP A 74 9.47 17.19 -5.15
N ASN A 75 8.33 17.74 -4.72
CA ASN A 75 7.11 16.96 -4.52
C ASN A 75 6.67 16.33 -5.85
N GLN A 76 6.09 15.14 -5.80
CA GLN A 76 5.93 14.34 -7.00
C GLN A 76 4.84 13.28 -6.90
N PHE A 77 4.28 12.91 -8.05
CA PHE A 77 3.39 11.77 -8.12
C PHE A 77 4.19 10.47 -7.98
N ARG A 78 3.58 9.50 -7.30
CA ARG A 78 4.11 8.15 -7.16
C ARG A 78 3.06 7.16 -7.64
N VAL A 79 3.51 6.14 -8.35
CA VAL A 79 2.70 4.96 -8.71
C VAL A 79 3.45 3.72 -8.23
N SER A 80 2.75 2.86 -7.50
CA SER A 80 3.35 1.76 -6.73
C SER A 80 2.59 0.46 -6.96
N PRO A 81 2.80 -0.22 -8.10
CA PRO A 81 2.41 -1.62 -8.25
C PRO A 81 3.16 -2.50 -7.25
N HIS A 82 2.45 -3.36 -6.53
CA HIS A 82 3.05 -4.27 -5.56
C HIS A 82 2.20 -5.51 -5.30
N LEU A 83 2.86 -6.58 -4.88
CA LEU A 83 2.22 -7.72 -4.24
C LEU A 83 2.09 -7.43 -2.75
N TYR A 84 0.97 -7.86 -2.19
CA TYR A 84 0.61 -7.69 -0.80
C TYR A 84 0.21 -9.04 -0.22
N VAL A 85 0.76 -9.35 0.96
CA VAL A 85 0.39 -10.52 1.75
C VAL A 85 0.05 -10.02 3.14
N GLU A 86 -1.09 -10.43 3.68
CA GLU A 86 -1.50 -10.18 5.05
C GLU A 86 -1.67 -11.51 5.78
N TYR A 87 -1.23 -11.57 7.03
CA TYR A 87 -1.32 -12.72 7.92
C TYR A 87 -2.01 -12.32 9.21
N GLN A 88 -2.99 -13.14 9.62
CA GLN A 88 -3.83 -12.98 10.81
C GLN A 88 -4.53 -11.61 10.91
N GLY A 89 -4.66 -10.86 9.81
CA GLY A 89 -5.27 -9.53 9.80
C GLY A 89 -4.43 -8.42 10.45
N PHE A 90 -3.18 -8.72 10.84
CA PHE A 90 -2.33 -7.77 11.57
C PHE A 90 -0.93 -7.62 11.00
N PHE A 91 -0.34 -8.63 10.36
CA PHE A 91 1.00 -8.51 9.81
C PHE A 91 0.91 -8.51 8.31
N HIS A 92 1.58 -7.56 7.66
CA HIS A 92 1.61 -7.54 6.20
C HIS A 92 3.01 -7.38 5.65
N CYS A 93 3.20 -7.93 4.46
CA CYS A 93 4.37 -7.76 3.64
C CYS A 93 3.96 -7.22 2.28
N ARG A 94 4.71 -6.23 1.80
CA ARG A 94 4.57 -5.61 0.48
C ARG A 94 5.88 -5.72 -0.26
N VAL A 95 5.82 -6.19 -1.50
CA VAL A 95 6.96 -6.22 -2.39
C VAL A 95 6.54 -5.61 -3.71
N GLY A 96 7.24 -4.58 -4.16
CA GLY A 96 6.82 -3.86 -5.35
C GLY A 96 7.85 -2.89 -5.87
N TYR A 97 7.35 -1.94 -6.67
CA TYR A 97 8.19 -0.97 -7.36
C TYR A 97 7.52 0.41 -7.30
N ASP A 98 8.19 1.38 -6.71
CA ASP A 98 7.75 2.76 -6.64
C ASP A 98 8.28 3.51 -7.86
N TYR A 99 7.40 3.99 -8.73
CA TYR A 99 7.75 4.85 -9.84
C TYR A 99 7.42 6.30 -9.51
N ALA A 100 8.46 7.15 -9.49
CA ALA A 100 8.38 8.56 -9.15
C ALA A 100 8.32 9.45 -10.40
N MET A 101 7.28 10.27 -10.49
CA MET A 101 7.06 11.25 -11.57
C MET A 101 7.06 12.67 -10.97
N PRO A 102 8.03 13.53 -11.32
CA PRO A 102 8.63 13.62 -12.66
C PRO A 102 10.06 13.07 -12.79
N LEU A 103 10.65 12.49 -11.75
CA LEU A 103 12.02 11.93 -11.81
C LEU A 103 12.18 10.82 -12.86
N GLN A 104 11.07 10.26 -13.36
CA GLN A 104 11.00 9.13 -14.28
C GLN A 104 11.86 7.95 -13.84
N LYS A 105 11.98 7.79 -12.52
CA LYS A 105 12.88 6.84 -11.89
C LYS A 105 12.07 5.99 -10.95
N GLY A 106 12.39 4.70 -10.93
CA GLY A 106 11.74 3.79 -10.02
C GLY A 106 12.69 3.08 -9.07
N TYR A 107 12.09 2.59 -7.99
CA TYR A 107 12.78 2.07 -6.84
C TYR A 107 12.08 0.78 -6.39
N PRO A 108 12.76 -0.38 -6.38
CA PRO A 108 12.19 -1.57 -5.79
C PRO A 108 12.04 -1.36 -4.28
N PHE A 109 10.97 -1.88 -3.70
CA PHE A 109 10.76 -1.81 -2.26
C PHE A 109 10.26 -3.14 -1.70
N VAL A 110 10.65 -3.37 -0.45
CA VAL A 110 10.11 -4.40 0.41
C VAL A 110 9.72 -3.69 1.71
N SER A 111 8.46 -3.84 2.13
CA SER A 111 7.93 -3.24 3.34
C SER A 111 7.22 -4.31 4.15
N ILE A 112 7.61 -4.46 5.41
CA ILE A 112 6.93 -5.29 6.39
C ILE A 112 6.31 -4.34 7.40
N GLY A 113 5.05 -4.56 7.75
CA GLY A 113 4.31 -3.69 8.63
C GLY A 113 3.30 -4.43 9.50
N ILE A 114 2.80 -3.71 10.49
CA ILE A 114 1.67 -4.11 11.33
C ILE A 114 0.45 -3.30 10.87
N GLY A 115 -0.73 -3.91 10.79
CA GLY A 115 -1.96 -3.39 10.19
C GLY A 115 -2.25 -4.03 8.83
N GLY A 116 -3.03 -3.34 8.00
CA GLY A 116 -3.50 -3.84 6.70
C GLY A 116 -5.02 -3.83 6.64
N LEU A 117 -5.62 -4.48 7.64
CA LEU A 117 -7.06 -4.55 7.89
C LEU A 117 -7.87 -5.08 6.69
N MET A 118 -7.23 -5.60 5.63
CA MET A 118 -7.95 -6.07 4.45
C MET A 118 -8.67 -7.38 4.78
N MET A 119 -8.08 -8.19 5.66
CA MET A 119 -8.75 -9.39 6.18
C MET A 119 -9.98 -9.10 7.05
N PHE A 120 -10.18 -7.86 7.53
CA PHE A 120 -11.41 -7.50 8.26
C PHE A 120 -12.66 -7.48 7.38
N ARG A 121 -12.53 -7.55 6.05
CA ARG A 121 -13.68 -7.70 5.15
C ARG A 121 -14.49 -8.97 5.41
N HIS A 122 -13.88 -10.00 6.01
CA HIS A 122 -14.58 -11.23 6.43
C HIS A 122 -15.25 -11.14 7.80
N PHE A 123 -15.01 -10.07 8.58
CA PHE A 123 -15.70 -9.85 9.83
C PHE A 123 -17.11 -9.31 9.53
N SER A 124 -18.10 -10.20 9.56
CA SER A 124 -19.51 -9.80 9.65
C SER A 124 -19.88 -9.69 11.13
N ILE A 125 -20.29 -8.49 11.58
CA ILE A 125 -21.07 -8.37 12.81
C ILE A 125 -22.44 -8.96 12.47
N MET A 126 -22.75 -10.11 13.06
CA MET A 126 -24.06 -10.76 12.94
C MET A 126 -25.03 -10.14 13.93
#